data_AF-L8N226-F1
#
_entry.id   AF-L8N226-F1
#
_cell.length_a   1.000
_cell.length_b   1.000
_cell.length_c   1.000
_cell.angle_alpha   90.00
_cell.angle_beta   90.00
_cell.angle_gamma   90.00
#
_symmetry.space_group_name_H-M   'P 1'
#
loop_
_entity.id
_entity.type
_entity.pdbx_description
1 polymer ?
#
loop_
_entity_poly.entity_id
_entity_poly.type
_entity_poly.pdbx_seq_one_letter_code
_entity_poly.pdbx_strand_id
1 'polypeptide(L)'
;MFYLSMTRLKLKSPLYLIPFFIQNKKILNQLRASQGFVKGKILAAPNLSMWTVTLWSSEEDLRAFYLNGEHGETIEKINEWSSDSVRCHQLTESDAIPSWENIRLQLTKSGRFRDLTEPSFDQISREIPKLGLFCLQKTILPVQASKKYKFTSNFQLFK
;
A
#
# COMPACT_ATOMS: atom_id res chain seq x y z
N MET A 1 -15.19 2.39 14.92
CA MET A 1 -14.09 1.45 14.72
C MET A 1 -13.76 1.44 13.23
N PHE A 2 -12.49 1.28 12.88
CA PHE A 2 -12.00 1.30 11.51
C PHE A 2 -11.12 0.08 11.26
N TYR A 3 -10.90 -0.22 9.98
CA TYR A 3 -10.05 -1.31 9.55
C TYR A 3 -8.86 -0.77 8.77
N LEU A 4 -7.66 -1.02 9.28
CA LEU A 4 -6.40 -0.57 8.71
C LEU A 4 -5.80 -1.70 7.88
N SER A 5 -5.52 -1.41 6.62
CA SER A 5 -4.73 -2.27 5.75
C SER A 5 -3.38 -1.66 5.48
N MET A 6 -2.33 -2.46 5.64
CA MET A 6 -0.93 -2.09 5.42
C MET A 6 -0.31 -3.09 4.46
N THR A 7 0.38 -2.61 3.43
CA THR A 7 1.10 -3.46 2.49
C THR A 7 2.47 -2.88 2.18
N ARG A 8 3.43 -3.77 1.96
CA ARG A 8 4.73 -3.46 1.36
C ARG A 8 4.98 -4.42 0.22
N LEU A 9 5.43 -3.88 -0.89
CA LEU A 9 5.80 -4.57 -2.11
C LEU A 9 7.21 -4.13 -2.51
N LYS A 10 8.04 -5.03 -3.00
CA LYS A 10 9.31 -4.67 -3.66
C LYS A 10 9.32 -5.29 -5.04
N LEU A 11 9.47 -4.47 -6.08
CA LEU A 11 9.61 -4.99 -7.44
C LEU A 11 10.97 -5.65 -7.60
N LYS A 12 11.03 -6.80 -8.29
CA LYS A 12 12.28 -7.52 -8.53
C LYS A 12 13.15 -6.89 -9.61
N SER A 13 12.56 -6.08 -10.49
CA SER A 13 13.25 -5.43 -11.61
C SER A 13 12.65 -4.05 -11.95
N PRO A 14 13.46 -3.05 -12.33
CA PRO A 14 12.98 -1.76 -12.83
C PRO A 14 12.10 -1.87 -14.08
N LEU A 15 12.23 -2.95 -14.86
CA LEU A 15 11.39 -3.18 -16.05
C LEU A 15 9.89 -3.23 -15.71
N TYR A 16 9.56 -3.64 -14.49
CA TYR A 16 8.17 -3.69 -14.03
C TYR A 16 7.62 -2.33 -13.56
N LEU A 17 8.43 -1.26 -13.50
CA LEU A 17 7.96 0.05 -13.02
C LEU A 17 6.84 0.62 -13.89
N ILE A 18 7.02 0.63 -15.22
CA ILE A 18 6.02 1.17 -16.15
C ILE A 18 4.69 0.42 -16.03
N PRO A 19 4.62 -0.93 -16.18
CA PRO A 19 3.36 -1.64 -16.04
C PRO A 19 2.78 -1.53 -14.63
N PHE A 20 3.63 -1.52 -13.59
CA PHE A 20 3.19 -1.30 -12.22
C PHE A 20 2.50 0.05 -12.04
N PHE A 21 3.07 1.15 -12.54
CA PHE A 21 2.45 2.48 -12.39
C PHE A 21 1.13 2.61 -13.14
N ILE A 22 1.03 2.01 -14.33
CA ILE A 22 -0.22 1.98 -15.10
C ILE A 22 -1.31 1.25 -14.29
N GLN A 23 -1.01 0.05 -13.79
CA GLN A 23 -1.95 -0.73 -12.99
C GLN A 23 -2.29 -0.02 -11.67
N ASN A 24 -1.29 0.53 -10.98
CA ASN A 24 -1.47 1.26 -9.74
C ASN A 24 -2.37 2.50 -9.93
N LYS A 25 -2.28 3.20 -11.07
CA LYS A 25 -3.20 4.31 -11.38
C LYS A 25 -4.66 3.86 -11.45
N LYS A 26 -4.91 2.70 -12.06
CA LYS A 26 -6.27 2.12 -12.13
C LYS A 26 -6.77 1.71 -10.75
N ILE A 27 -5.93 1.01 -9.98
CA ILE A 27 -6.23 0.63 -8.59
C ILE A 27 -6.52 1.85 -7.72
N LEU A 28 -5.74 2.93 -7.84
CA LEU A 28 -5.96 4.16 -7.09
C LEU A 28 -7.29 4.83 -7.46
N ASN A 29 -7.70 4.79 -8.73
CA ASN A 29 -9.00 5.29 -9.13
C ASN A 29 -10.14 4.47 -8.51
N GLN A 30 -10.04 3.13 -8.57
CA GLN A 30 -10.99 2.22 -7.91
C GLN A 30 -11.04 2.49 -6.40
N LEU A 31 -9.88 2.57 -5.73
CA LEU A 31 -9.75 2.80 -4.29
C LEU A 31 -10.48 4.07 -3.86
N ARG A 32 -10.24 5.18 -4.58
CA ARG A 32 -10.85 6.47 -4.24
C ARG A 32 -12.36 6.49 -4.43
N ALA A 33 -12.89 5.64 -5.30
CA ALA A 33 -14.32 5.50 -5.56
C ALA A 33 -14.98 4.40 -4.70
N SER A 34 -14.19 3.62 -3.96
CA SER A 34 -14.68 2.48 -3.19
C SER A 34 -15.51 2.94 -2.00
N GLN A 35 -16.61 2.22 -1.76
CA GLN A 35 -17.42 2.38 -0.56
C GLN A 35 -16.55 2.13 0.68
N GLY A 36 -16.77 2.91 1.73
CA GLY A 36 -16.08 2.74 3.01
C GLY A 36 -14.60 3.11 3.05
N PHE A 37 -14.00 3.53 1.94
CA PHE A 37 -12.64 4.07 1.95
C PHE A 37 -12.59 5.44 2.65
N VAL A 38 -11.84 5.53 3.76
CA VAL A 38 -11.76 6.74 4.58
C VAL A 38 -10.61 7.63 4.13
N LYS A 39 -9.38 7.10 4.14
CA LYS A 39 -8.15 7.76 3.70
C LYS A 39 -7.01 6.77 3.64
N GLY A 40 -5.92 7.15 2.99
CA GLY A 40 -4.72 6.34 2.94
C GLY A 40 -3.49 7.17 2.61
N LYS A 41 -2.35 6.51 2.55
CA LYS A 41 -1.12 7.09 1.99
C LYS A 41 -0.30 6.00 1.32
N ILE A 42 0.47 6.41 0.34
CA ILE A 42 1.43 5.58 -0.38
C ILE A 42 2.83 6.17 -0.23
N LEU A 43 3.84 5.31 -0.29
CA LEU A 43 5.25 5.65 -0.27
C LEU A 43 5.95 4.88 -1.39
N ALA A 44 6.69 5.58 -2.23
CA ALA A 44 7.74 4.99 -3.05
C ALA A 44 9.08 5.25 -2.35
N ALA A 45 9.75 4.19 -1.93
CA ALA A 45 11.04 4.20 -1.29
C ALA A 45 12.13 3.69 -2.26
N PRO A 46 13.42 3.85 -1.93
CA PRO A 46 14.51 3.30 -2.74
C PRO A 46 14.39 1.78 -2.90
N ASN A 47 15.16 1.21 -3.83
CA ASN A 47 15.15 -0.22 -4.12
C ASN A 47 13.77 -0.74 -4.56
N LEU A 48 13.03 0.07 -5.33
CA LEU A 48 11.73 -0.29 -5.90
C LEU A 48 10.69 -0.73 -4.86
N SER A 49 10.79 -0.20 -3.65
CA SER A 49 9.93 -0.56 -2.53
C SER A 49 8.72 0.37 -2.45
N MET A 50 7.53 -0.21 -2.60
CA MET A 50 6.25 0.50 -2.57
C MET A 50 5.51 0.13 -1.30
N TRP A 51 5.03 1.13 -0.56
CA TRP A 51 4.25 0.92 0.65
C TRP A 51 2.90 1.57 0.49
N THR A 52 1.87 0.91 0.99
CA THR A 52 0.51 1.42 0.99
C THR A 52 -0.11 1.20 2.36
N VAL A 53 -0.80 2.21 2.87
CA VAL A 53 -1.71 2.06 4.00
C VAL A 53 -3.04 2.71 3.67
N THR A 54 -4.12 2.03 3.99
CA THR A 54 -5.49 2.48 3.75
C THR A 54 -6.35 2.18 4.96
N LEU A 55 -7.20 3.13 5.32
CA LEU A 55 -8.15 3.02 6.40
C LEU A 55 -9.57 2.93 5.83
N TRP A 56 -10.35 2.02 6.41
CA TRP A 56 -11.69 1.66 5.95
C TRP A 56 -12.69 1.71 7.11
N SER A 57 -13.95 1.97 6.79
CA SER A 57 -15.04 1.92 7.78
C SER A 57 -15.36 0.51 8.27
N SER A 58 -15.09 -0.51 7.45
CA SER A 58 -15.41 -1.91 7.75
C SER A 58 -14.41 -2.86 7.09
N GLU A 59 -14.35 -4.10 7.58
CA GLU A 59 -13.56 -5.15 6.92
C GLU A 59 -14.21 -5.55 5.59
N GLU A 60 -15.54 -5.54 5.55
CA GLU A 60 -16.35 -5.94 4.40
C GLU A 60 -16.06 -5.04 3.19
N ASP A 61 -16.04 -3.72 3.39
CA ASP A 61 -15.71 -2.73 2.36
C ASP A 61 -14.28 -2.92 1.84
N LEU A 62 -13.34 -3.16 2.74
CA LEU A 62 -11.95 -3.45 2.39
C LEU A 62 -11.83 -4.71 1.53
N ARG A 63 -12.51 -5.80 1.93
CA ARG A 63 -12.49 -7.06 1.19
C ARG A 63 -13.16 -6.92 -0.17
N ALA A 64 -14.26 -6.18 -0.24
CA ALA A 64 -14.95 -5.90 -1.51
C ALA A 64 -14.03 -5.17 -2.50
N PHE A 65 -13.20 -4.23 -2.02
CA PHE A 65 -12.17 -3.60 -2.85
C PHE A 65 -11.06 -4.58 -3.27
N TYR A 66 -10.53 -5.37 -2.33
CA TYR A 66 -9.39 -6.25 -2.59
C TYR A 66 -9.68 -7.38 -3.57
N LEU A 67 -10.88 -7.96 -3.49
CA LEU A 67 -11.25 -9.17 -4.22
C LEU A 67 -11.82 -8.88 -5.62
N ASN A 68 -12.20 -7.63 -5.90
CA ASN A 68 -12.90 -7.29 -7.14
C ASN A 68 -12.14 -6.24 -7.96
N GLY A 69 -12.45 -6.22 -9.26
CA GLY A 69 -11.95 -5.21 -10.19
C GLY A 69 -10.43 -5.22 -10.37
N GLU A 70 -9.88 -4.03 -10.63
CA GLU A 70 -8.48 -3.82 -11.00
C GLU A 70 -7.49 -4.30 -9.92
N HIS A 71 -7.86 -4.22 -8.64
CA HIS A 71 -7.02 -4.74 -7.57
C HIS A 71 -6.94 -6.27 -7.62
N GLY A 72 -8.08 -6.96 -7.80
CA GLY A 72 -8.14 -8.42 -7.86
C GLY A 72 -7.27 -9.00 -8.98
N GLU A 73 -7.39 -8.44 -10.19
CA GLU A 73 -6.60 -8.83 -11.37
C GLU A 73 -5.09 -8.65 -11.18
N THR A 74 -4.68 -7.76 -10.28
CA THR A 74 -3.25 -7.49 -10.03
C THR A 74 -2.63 -8.52 -9.09
N ILE A 75 -3.44 -9.25 -8.32
CA ILE A 75 -2.94 -10.22 -7.35
C ILE A 75 -2.08 -11.30 -8.02
N GLU A 76 -2.44 -11.73 -9.22
CA GLU A 76 -1.69 -12.72 -9.99
C GLU A 76 -0.33 -12.17 -10.45
N LYS A 77 -0.30 -10.91 -10.88
CA LYS A 77 0.91 -10.20 -11.36
C LYS A 77 1.94 -9.95 -10.25
N ILE A 78 1.51 -9.91 -8.99
CA ILE A 78 2.42 -9.68 -7.85
C ILE A 78 3.51 -10.75 -7.79
N ASN A 79 3.17 -12.03 -8.02
CA ASN A 79 4.14 -13.12 -8.00
C ASN A 79 5.20 -12.96 -9.09
N GLU A 80 4.80 -12.46 -10.27
CA GLU A 80 5.72 -12.23 -11.37
C GLU A 80 6.61 -11.01 -11.10
N TRP A 81 6.05 -9.90 -10.61
CA TRP A 81 6.73 -8.61 -10.58
C TRP A 81 7.57 -8.37 -9.34
N SER A 82 7.33 -9.11 -8.26
CA SER A 82 7.78 -8.72 -6.92
C SER A 82 8.73 -9.74 -6.31
N SER A 83 9.77 -9.25 -5.64
CA SER A 83 10.65 -10.05 -4.79
C SER A 83 10.21 -10.04 -3.33
N ASP A 84 9.41 -9.04 -2.94
CA ASP A 84 8.86 -8.95 -1.58
C ASP A 84 7.39 -8.58 -1.66
N SER A 85 6.58 -9.20 -0.81
CA SER A 85 5.16 -8.88 -0.66
C SER A 85 4.71 -9.30 0.72
N VAL A 86 4.36 -8.31 1.54
CA VAL A 86 3.81 -8.52 2.88
C VAL A 86 2.58 -7.63 3.06
N ARG A 87 1.59 -8.16 3.77
CA ARG A 87 0.39 -7.40 4.15
C ARG A 87 0.01 -7.65 5.60
N CYS A 88 -0.60 -6.65 6.22
CA CYS A 88 -1.18 -6.76 7.55
C CYS A 88 -2.51 -6.01 7.57
N HIS A 89 -3.47 -6.57 8.29
CA HIS A 89 -4.79 -6.01 8.49
C HIS A 89 -5.05 -5.94 9.99
N GLN A 90 -5.56 -4.81 10.47
CA GLN A 90 -5.78 -4.60 11.89
C GLN A 90 -7.01 -3.73 12.13
N LEU A 91 -7.80 -4.09 13.14
CA LEU A 91 -8.86 -3.25 13.67
C LEU A 91 -8.24 -2.10 14.50
N THR A 92 -8.78 -0.89 14.37
CA THR A 92 -8.32 0.30 15.09
C THR A 92 -9.51 1.15 15.52
N GLU A 93 -9.41 1.76 16.69
CA GLU A 93 -10.41 2.74 17.16
C GLU A 93 -10.12 4.14 16.64
N SER A 94 -8.87 4.41 16.27
CA SER A 94 -8.45 5.69 15.73
C SER A 94 -8.68 5.77 14.24
N ASP A 95 -9.17 6.92 13.79
CA ASP A 95 -9.21 7.24 12.37
C ASP A 95 -7.84 7.75 11.86
N ALA A 96 -6.81 7.89 12.70
CA ALA A 96 -5.51 8.40 12.28
C ALA A 96 -4.71 7.36 11.48
N ILE A 97 -3.99 7.82 10.46
CA ILE A 97 -3.04 6.97 9.73
C ILE A 97 -1.73 6.91 10.52
N PRO A 98 -1.23 5.72 10.91
CA PRO A 98 0.02 5.62 11.68
C PRO A 98 1.25 6.14 10.90
N SER A 99 2.33 6.45 11.62
CA SER A 99 3.62 6.76 11.02
C SER A 99 4.13 5.57 10.19
N TRP A 100 5.02 5.82 9.23
CA TRP A 100 5.59 4.74 8.43
C TRP A 100 6.43 3.77 9.25
N GLU A 101 7.10 4.25 10.31
CA GLU A 101 7.83 3.38 11.23
C GLU A 101 6.89 2.47 12.02
N ASN A 102 5.74 2.98 12.49
CA ASN A 102 4.74 2.16 13.15
C ASN A 102 4.17 1.11 12.17
N ILE A 103 3.92 1.49 10.92
CA ILE A 103 3.47 0.55 9.86
C ILE A 103 4.51 -0.55 9.64
N ARG A 104 5.80 -0.19 9.58
CA ARG A 104 6.90 -1.15 9.46
C ARG A 104 6.91 -2.12 10.63
N LEU A 105 6.83 -1.63 11.87
CA LEU A 105 6.80 -2.45 13.07
C LEU A 105 5.60 -3.41 13.09
N GLN A 106 4.42 -2.95 12.65
CA GLN A 106 3.24 -3.82 12.54
C GLN A 106 3.41 -4.90 11.45
N LEU A 107 3.98 -4.55 10.29
CA LEU A 107 4.28 -5.52 9.23
C LEU A 107 5.33 -6.54 9.69
N THR A 108 6.33 -6.15 10.47
CA THR A 108 7.29 -7.09 11.07
C THR A 108 6.62 -8.02 12.07
N LYS A 109 5.74 -7.50 12.93
CA LYS A 109 5.11 -8.28 14.01
C LYS A 109 4.00 -9.22 13.51
N SER A 110 3.20 -8.78 12.56
CA SER A 110 1.93 -9.44 12.18
C SER A 110 1.70 -9.48 10.68
N GLY A 111 2.75 -9.28 9.89
CA GLY A 111 2.72 -9.38 8.44
C GLY A 111 2.49 -10.80 7.97
N ARG A 112 1.59 -10.94 7.00
CA ARG A 112 1.41 -12.15 6.19
C ARG A 112 2.25 -11.99 4.93
N PHE A 113 3.36 -12.71 4.89
CA PHE A 113 4.26 -12.77 3.75
C PHE A 113 3.66 -13.69 2.67
N ARG A 114 3.71 -13.24 1.43
CA ARG A 114 3.26 -14.02 0.26
C ARG A 114 4.37 -14.96 -0.19
N ASP A 115 4.00 -16.16 -0.63
CA ASP A 115 4.91 -17.07 -1.33
C ASP A 115 5.14 -16.55 -2.75
N LEU A 116 6.38 -16.15 -3.04
CA LEU A 116 6.81 -15.58 -4.32
C LEU A 116 7.71 -16.57 -5.05
N THR A 117 7.76 -16.48 -6.37
CA THR A 117 8.61 -17.36 -7.20
C THR A 117 10.10 -17.04 -7.06
N GLU A 118 10.43 -15.75 -6.89
CA GLU A 118 11.80 -15.25 -6.74
C GLU A 118 11.89 -14.30 -5.53
N PRO A 119 11.77 -14.83 -4.29
CA PRO A 119 11.76 -14.00 -3.10
C PRO A 119 13.15 -13.41 -2.83
N SER A 120 13.21 -12.18 -2.32
CA SER A 120 14.46 -11.62 -1.83
C SER A 120 14.88 -12.24 -0.48
N PHE A 121 16.11 -11.97 -0.06
CA PHE A 121 16.59 -12.36 1.26
C PHE A 121 15.69 -11.84 2.39
N ASP A 122 15.27 -10.58 2.33
CA ASP A 122 14.39 -9.95 3.34
C ASP A 122 13.03 -10.67 3.42
N GLN A 123 12.48 -11.11 2.27
CA GLN A 123 11.22 -11.87 2.22
C GLN A 123 11.39 -13.25 2.87
N ILE A 124 12.52 -13.93 2.61
CA ILE A 124 12.84 -15.25 3.17
C ILE A 124 13.06 -15.16 4.68
N SER A 125 13.83 -14.17 5.15
CA SER A 125 14.09 -13.94 6.57
C SER A 125 12.90 -13.34 7.32
N ARG A 126 11.85 -12.93 6.59
CA ARG A 126 10.66 -12.22 7.12
C ARG A 126 11.03 -10.91 7.81
N GLU A 127 12.06 -10.25 7.30
CA GLU A 127 12.51 -8.96 7.79
C GLU A 127 11.93 -7.83 6.94
N ILE A 128 11.61 -6.71 7.59
CA ILE A 128 11.15 -5.50 6.90
C ILE A 128 12.21 -4.41 7.07
N PRO A 129 12.95 -4.07 5.99
CA PRO A 129 13.98 -3.03 6.04
C PRO A 129 13.44 -1.69 6.51
N LYS A 130 14.30 -0.92 7.19
CA LYS A 130 14.02 0.48 7.52
C LYS A 130 13.85 1.29 6.24
N LEU A 131 13.03 2.34 6.31
CA LEU A 131 12.88 3.27 5.20
C LEU A 131 14.16 4.06 4.99
N GLY A 132 14.56 4.19 3.72
CA GLY A 132 15.68 5.04 3.33
C GLY A 132 15.31 6.52 3.35
N LEU A 133 16.34 7.38 3.24
CA LEU A 133 16.20 8.84 3.29
C LEU A 133 15.39 9.42 2.12
N PHE A 134 15.44 8.79 0.93
CA PHE A 134 14.78 9.31 -0.27
C PHE A 134 13.47 8.60 -0.55
N CYS A 135 12.39 9.06 0.09
CA CYS A 135 11.05 8.54 -0.15
C CYS A 135 10.12 9.61 -0.73
N LEU A 136 9.28 9.20 -1.67
CA LEU A 136 8.17 10.00 -2.19
C LEU A 136 6.87 9.50 -1.59
N GLN A 137 6.16 10.36 -0.85
CA GLN A 137 4.88 10.00 -0.27
C GLN A 137 3.71 10.81 -0.83
N LYS A 138 2.53 10.22 -0.79
CA LYS A 138 1.28 10.87 -1.18
C LYS A 138 0.11 10.38 -0.35
N THR A 139 -0.70 11.32 0.14
CA THR A 139 -1.99 11.04 0.76
C THR A 139 -3.06 10.73 -0.30
N ILE A 140 -3.93 9.78 0.00
CA ILE A 140 -5.05 9.36 -0.83
C ILE A 140 -6.33 9.65 -0.06
N LEU A 141 -7.26 10.34 -0.72
CA LEU A 141 -8.57 10.70 -0.18
C LEU A 141 -9.67 10.22 -1.14
N PRO A 142 -10.86 9.88 -0.61
CA PRO A 142 -11.97 9.45 -1.44
C PRO A 142 -12.39 10.56 -2.42
N VAL A 143 -13.01 10.18 -3.54
CA VAL A 143 -13.47 11.13 -4.58
C VAL A 143 -14.36 12.21 -3.96
N GLN A 144 -15.29 11.82 -3.08
CA GLN A 144 -16.23 12.71 -2.41
C GLN A 144 -15.51 13.76 -1.53
N ALA A 145 -14.43 13.38 -0.82
CA ALA A 145 -13.63 14.32 -0.03
C ALA A 145 -12.75 15.23 -0.91
N SER A 146 -12.30 14.74 -2.07
CA SER A 146 -11.42 15.51 -2.96
C SER A 146 -12.11 16.67 -3.69
N LYS A 147 -13.45 16.68 -3.80
CA LYS A 147 -14.20 17.84 -4.31
C LYS A 147 -14.20 19.03 -3.34
N LYS A 148 -13.99 18.79 -2.04
CA LYS A 148 -13.95 19.83 -0.99
C LYS A 148 -12.57 20.47 -0.84
N TYR A 149 -11.52 19.80 -1.30
CA TYR A 149 -10.14 20.28 -1.26
C TYR A 149 -9.56 20.34 -2.68
N LYS A 150 -9.70 21.50 -3.34
CA LYS A 150 -8.96 21.80 -4.57
C LYS A 150 -7.45 21.73 -4.26
N PHE A 151 -6.83 20.67 -4.80
CA PHE A 151 -5.41 20.52 -5.14
C PHE A 151 -4.38 21.20 -4.21
N THR A 152 -3.95 20.48 -3.17
CA THR A 152 -2.60 20.66 -2.61
C THR A 152 -1.79 19.40 -2.89
N SER A 153 -0.95 19.47 -3.93
CA SER A 153 0.10 18.49 -4.18
C SER A 153 1.22 18.75 -3.16
N ASN A 154 1.11 18.16 -1.97
CA ASN A 154 2.18 18.19 -0.98
C ASN A 154 3.12 16.99 -1.22
N PHE A 155 4.07 17.14 -2.13
CA PHE A 155 5.27 16.32 -2.13
C PHE A 155 6.15 16.80 -0.97
N GLN A 156 6.21 16.03 0.12
CA GLN A 156 7.16 16.27 1.20
C GLN A 156 8.35 15.33 1.02
N LEU A 157 9.51 15.91 0.75
CA LEU A 157 10.81 15.28 0.91
C LEU A 157 11.16 15.35 2.41
N PHE A 158 11.39 14.21 3.05
CA PHE A 158 12.07 14.20 4.35
C PHE A 158 13.57 14.36 4.12
N LYS A 159 14.21 15.24 4.88
CA LYS A 159 15.66 15.33 5.01
C LYS A 159 16.13 14.45 6.15
#